data_AF-A0A7X0ZJP6-F1
#
_entry.id   AF-A0A7X0ZJP6-F1
#
_cell.length_a   1.000
_cell.length_b   1.000
_cell.length_c   1.000
_cell.angle_alpha   90.00
_cell.angle_beta   90.00
_cell.angle_gamma   90.00
#
_symmetry.space_group_name_H-M   'P 1'
#
loop_
_entity.id
_entity.type
_entity.pdbx_description
1 polymer ?
#
loop_
_entity_poly.entity_id
_entity_poly.type
_entity_poly.pdbx_seq_one_letter_code
_entity_poly.pdbx_strand_id
1 'polypeptide(L)'
;MNALETMMDDISKQITILECDLYKNTNRYGIYADGHILLERHMNSRNKKVILIEEYLHSKHTEGNILDETDINNKKQENFVRRKNYELLFSAECIIRAYNLGFTYYHDVADYFDLPETFIREAIKHYKKIHGLMWDVGDHVIFLGNYIEVFKKDTLKNIYD
;
A
#
# COMPACT_ATOMS: atom_id res chain seq x y z
N MET A 1 -20.51 6.74 3.11
CA MET A 1 -19.09 7.07 3.32
C MET A 1 -18.28 6.19 2.38
N ASN A 2 -17.47 6.79 1.50
CA ASN A 2 -16.57 6.04 0.62
C ASN A 2 -15.33 5.57 1.41
N ALA A 3 -14.51 4.68 0.83
CA ALA A 3 -13.37 4.10 1.53
C ALA A 3 -12.35 5.15 2.04
N LEU A 4 -12.12 6.22 1.28
CA LEU A 4 -11.22 7.30 1.66
C LEU A 4 -11.78 8.07 2.87
N GLU A 5 -13.06 8.44 2.85
CA GLU A 5 -13.71 9.15 3.95
C GLU A 5 -13.63 8.35 5.26
N THR A 6 -13.87 7.03 5.22
CA THR A 6 -13.74 6.17 6.41
C THR A 6 -12.31 6.16 6.94
N MET A 7 -11.31 6.08 6.06
CA MET A 7 -9.90 6.12 6.47
C MET A 7 -9.52 7.47 7.08
N MET A 8 -10.00 8.58 6.50
CA MET A 8 -9.78 9.91 7.04
C MET A 8 -10.38 10.06 8.44
N ASP A 9 -11.62 9.60 8.63
CA ASP A 9 -12.32 9.63 9.92
C ASP A 9 -11.59 8.81 11.00
N ASP A 10 -11.04 7.65 10.64
CA ASP A 10 -10.30 6.81 11.58
C ASP A 10 -8.94 7.42 11.96
N ILE A 11 -8.23 7.99 10.99
CA ILE A 11 -6.94 8.63 11.21
C ILE A 11 -7.11 9.96 11.95
N SER A 12 -8.16 10.72 11.66
CA SER A 12 -8.43 12.02 12.29
C SER A 12 -8.67 11.94 13.80
N LYS A 13 -8.98 10.74 14.32
CA LYS A 13 -9.08 10.48 15.77
C LYS A 13 -7.71 10.56 16.47
N GLN A 14 -6.62 10.45 15.74
CA GLN A 14 -5.25 10.41 16.27
C GLN A 14 -4.38 11.58 15.81
N ILE A 15 -4.61 12.07 14.59
CA ILE A 15 -3.78 13.09 13.96
C ILE A 15 -4.63 14.02 13.11
N THR A 16 -4.36 15.32 13.17
CA THR A 16 -5.08 16.31 12.36
C THR A 16 -4.74 16.15 10.88
N ILE A 17 -5.78 16.07 10.04
CA ILE A 17 -5.66 16.03 8.57
C ILE A 17 -6.18 17.36 8.02
N LEU A 18 -5.40 18.00 7.15
CA LEU A 18 -5.78 19.25 6.48
C LEU A 18 -5.65 19.10 4.97
N GLU A 19 -6.70 19.46 4.24
CA GLU A 19 -6.66 19.55 2.78
C GLU A 19 -6.40 20.99 2.32
N CYS A 20 -5.38 21.19 1.48
CA CYS A 20 -5.00 22.51 0.96
C CYS A 20 -4.44 22.39 -0.48
N ASP A 21 -4.21 23.54 -1.12
CA ASP A 21 -3.52 23.61 -2.41
C ASP A 21 -2.01 23.39 -2.17
N LEU A 22 -1.64 22.14 -1.91
CA LEU A 22 -0.33 21.73 -1.45
C LEU A 22 0.67 21.66 -2.60
N TYR A 23 0.29 20.99 -3.69
CA TYR A 23 1.18 20.65 -4.79
C TYR A 23 1.78 21.89 -5.46
N LYS A 24 0.97 22.94 -5.63
CA LYS A 24 1.41 24.21 -6.21
C LYS A 24 2.56 24.86 -5.42
N ASN A 25 2.60 24.64 -4.11
CA ASN A 25 3.55 25.28 -3.21
C ASN A 25 4.76 24.39 -2.86
N THR A 26 4.58 23.07 -2.84
CA THR A 26 5.58 22.13 -2.32
C THR A 26 6.05 21.08 -3.34
N ASN A 27 5.38 21.02 -4.51
CA ASN A 27 5.52 19.95 -5.50
C ASN A 27 5.28 18.54 -4.92
N ARG A 28 4.50 18.46 -3.84
CA ARG A 28 4.13 17.21 -3.15
C ARG A 28 2.63 17.13 -2.96
N TYR A 29 2.14 15.91 -2.96
CA TYR A 29 0.72 15.63 -2.85
C TYR A 29 0.28 15.26 -1.42
N GLY A 30 1.23 14.91 -0.57
CA GLY A 30 1.06 14.72 0.87
C GLY A 30 2.34 15.15 1.58
N ILE A 31 2.19 15.62 2.82
CA ILE A 31 3.29 15.90 3.75
C ILE A 31 2.80 15.65 5.17
N TYR A 32 3.50 14.81 5.93
CA TYR A 32 3.47 14.81 7.37
C TYR A 32 4.50 15.81 7.93
N ALA A 33 4.02 16.84 8.63
CA ALA A 33 4.88 17.85 9.26
C ALA A 33 4.22 18.40 10.53
N ASP A 34 5.03 18.65 11.56
CA ASP A 34 4.63 19.27 12.82
C ASP A 34 3.37 18.64 13.46
N GLY A 35 3.26 17.30 13.38
CA GLY A 35 2.13 16.57 13.95
C GLY A 35 0.83 16.65 13.13
N HIS A 36 0.89 17.12 11.88
CA HIS A 36 -0.25 17.25 10.98
C HIS A 36 0.01 16.51 9.67
N ILE A 37 -1.05 15.95 9.08
CA ILE A 37 -1.03 15.43 7.71
C ILE A 37 -1.65 16.49 6.80
N LEU A 38 -0.87 16.97 5.85
CA LEU A 38 -1.32 17.86 4.78
C LEU A 38 -1.56 17.03 3.52
N LEU A 39 -2.69 17.21 2.86
CA LEU A 39 -3.03 16.53 1.60
C LEU A 39 -3.42 17.53 0.52
N GLU A 40 -3.02 17.23 -0.72
CA GLU A 40 -3.47 17.98 -1.89
C GLU A 40 -4.98 17.82 -2.09
N ARG A 41 -5.69 18.94 -2.03
CA ARG A 41 -7.15 19.01 -2.15
C ARG A 41 -7.64 18.42 -3.47
N HIS A 42 -7.00 18.78 -4.58
CA HIS A 42 -7.50 18.48 -5.93
C HIS A 42 -7.05 17.13 -6.50
N MET A 43 -6.70 16.19 -5.62
CA MET A 43 -6.30 14.83 -5.99
C MET A 43 -7.50 13.86 -6.08
N ASN A 44 -7.45 12.93 -7.04
CA ASN A 44 -8.41 11.83 -7.13
C ASN A 44 -8.36 10.92 -5.88
N SER A 45 -9.51 10.35 -5.51
CA SER A 45 -9.63 9.61 -4.24
C SER A 45 -8.70 8.40 -4.13
N ARG A 46 -8.43 7.68 -5.23
CA ARG A 46 -7.55 6.50 -5.24
C ARG A 46 -6.12 6.86 -4.85
N ASN A 47 -5.56 7.90 -5.47
CA ASN A 47 -4.22 8.40 -5.12
C ASN A 47 -4.22 9.00 -3.71
N LYS A 48 -5.24 9.77 -3.35
CA LYS A 48 -5.32 10.41 -2.03
C LYS A 48 -5.33 9.39 -0.90
N LYS A 49 -5.98 8.24 -1.11
CA LYS A 49 -5.99 7.10 -0.18
C LYS A 49 -4.58 6.56 0.08
N VAL A 50 -3.82 6.30 -0.98
CA VAL A 50 -2.44 5.79 -0.87
C VAL A 50 -1.55 6.78 -0.13
N ILE A 51 -1.66 8.07 -0.47
CA ILE A 51 -0.85 9.12 0.14
C ILE A 51 -1.22 9.35 1.61
N LEU A 52 -2.52 9.38 1.93
CA LEU A 52 -2.97 9.49 3.32
C LEU A 52 -2.35 8.41 4.22
N ILE A 53 -2.33 7.16 3.73
CA ILE A 53 -1.71 6.06 4.48
C ILE A 53 -0.20 6.22 4.57
N GLU A 54 0.47 6.67 3.50
CA GLU A 54 1.91 6.98 3.50
C GLU A 54 2.24 8.01 4.60
N GLU A 55 1.56 9.16 4.60
CA GLU A 55 1.79 10.24 5.57
C GLU A 55 1.42 9.81 7.00
N TYR A 56 0.38 9.00 7.15
CA TYR A 56 0.04 8.42 8.44
C TYR A 56 1.16 7.49 8.95
N LEU A 57 1.73 6.65 8.09
CA LEU A 57 2.85 5.78 8.47
C LEU A 57 4.12 6.59 8.77
N HIS A 58 4.36 7.69 8.06
CA HIS A 58 5.41 8.65 8.41
C HIS A 58 5.25 9.17 9.84
N SER A 59 4.02 9.54 10.23
CA SER A 59 3.73 10.00 11.59
C SER A 59 4.03 8.98 12.69
N LYS A 60 4.05 7.69 12.35
CA LYS A 60 4.24 6.59 13.32
C LYS A 60 5.65 6.01 13.32
N HIS A 61 6.37 6.12 12.21
CA HIS A 61 7.57 5.30 11.99
C HIS A 61 8.80 6.09 11.53
N THR A 62 8.69 7.41 11.36
CA THR A 62 9.81 8.23 10.92
C THR A 62 10.16 9.32 11.92
N GLU A 63 11.43 9.71 11.92
CA GLU A 63 11.98 10.73 12.79
C GLU A 63 12.85 11.70 11.98
N GLY A 64 12.87 12.97 12.42
CA GLY A 64 13.61 14.04 11.77
C GLY A 64 12.93 14.59 10.52
N ASN A 65 13.66 15.43 9.77
CA ASN A 65 13.17 15.99 8.52
C ASN A 65 13.48 15.05 7.35
N ILE A 66 12.51 14.23 6.98
CA ILE A 66 12.60 13.27 5.89
C ILE A 66 12.49 13.88 4.49
N LEU A 67 12.11 15.17 4.38
CA LEU A 67 11.93 15.86 3.10
C LEU A 67 13.25 16.08 2.34
N ASP A 68 14.39 15.96 3.03
CA ASP A 68 15.70 16.00 2.39
C ASP A 68 16.05 14.65 1.75
N GLU A 69 15.77 14.56 0.45
CA GLU A 69 16.05 13.40 -0.39
C GLU A 69 17.55 13.21 -0.71
N THR A 70 18.45 14.04 -0.18
CA THR A 70 19.90 13.82 -0.33
C THR A 70 20.47 12.88 0.72
N ASP A 71 19.82 12.78 1.89
CA ASP A 71 20.24 11.90 2.97
C ASP A 71 19.83 10.43 2.71
N ILE A 72 20.80 9.52 2.83
CA ILE A 72 20.60 8.07 2.71
C ILE A 72 19.69 7.54 3.82
N ASN A 73 19.76 8.10 5.03
CA ASN A 73 18.89 7.70 6.13
C ASN A 73 17.44 8.07 5.84
N ASN A 74 17.19 9.26 5.29
CA ASN A 74 15.85 9.66 4.83
C ASN A 74 15.34 8.71 3.75
N LYS A 75 16.16 8.37 2.75
CA LYS A 75 15.79 7.37 1.73
C LYS A 75 15.43 6.01 2.33
N LYS A 76 16.09 5.58 3.41
CA LYS A 76 15.77 4.32 4.08
C LYS A 76 14.42 4.41 4.79
N GLN A 77 14.13 5.53 5.46
CA GLN A 77 12.86 5.79 6.12
C GLN A 77 11.71 5.82 5.09
N GLU A 78 11.86 6.58 4.00
CA GLU A 78 10.92 6.61 2.86
C GLU A 78 10.64 5.22 2.30
N ASN A 79 11.70 4.46 2.00
CA ASN A 79 11.56 3.10 1.50
C ASN A 79 10.90 2.18 2.52
N PHE A 80 11.14 2.36 3.82
CA PHE A 80 10.49 1.57 4.86
C PHE A 80 8.99 1.86 4.90
N VAL A 81 8.60 3.14 4.88
CA VAL A 81 7.19 3.55 4.89
C VAL A 81 6.45 3.05 3.66
N ARG A 82 7.02 3.19 2.45
CA ARG A 82 6.39 2.66 1.22
C ARG A 82 6.11 1.17 1.29
N ARG A 83 7.01 0.38 1.88
CA ARG A 83 6.79 -1.07 2.07
C ARG A 83 5.64 -1.34 3.03
N LYS A 84 5.59 -0.59 4.14
CA LYS A 84 4.47 -0.66 5.09
C LYS A 84 3.15 -0.24 4.46
N ASN A 85 3.18 0.73 3.55
CA ASN A 85 2.02 1.17 2.79
C ASN A 85 1.48 0.02 1.90
N TYR A 86 2.37 -0.67 1.16
CA TYR A 86 1.98 -1.87 0.39
C TYR A 86 1.39 -2.96 1.29
N GLU A 87 2.08 -3.33 2.37
CA GLU A 87 1.63 -4.36 3.34
C GLU A 87 0.25 -4.04 3.93
N LEU A 88 -0.04 -2.76 4.17
CA LEU A 88 -1.31 -2.32 4.77
C LEU A 88 -2.46 -2.24 3.76
N LEU A 89 -2.23 -1.67 2.58
CA LEU A 89 -3.29 -1.46 1.59
C LEU A 89 -3.51 -2.68 0.68
N PHE A 90 -2.50 -3.53 0.48
CA PHE A 90 -2.54 -4.62 -0.50
C PHE A 90 -1.76 -5.85 -0.02
N SER A 91 -2.18 -6.42 1.11
CA SER A 91 -1.57 -7.60 1.73
C SER A 91 -1.71 -8.90 0.90
N ALA A 92 -1.05 -9.97 1.34
CA ALA A 92 -1.21 -11.29 0.75
C ALA A 92 -2.66 -11.79 0.79
N GLU A 93 -3.38 -11.53 1.87
CA GLU A 93 -4.80 -11.86 2.02
C GLU A 93 -5.68 -11.10 1.03
N CYS A 94 -5.34 -9.84 0.75
CA CYS A 94 -5.97 -9.06 -0.31
C CYS A 94 -5.77 -9.73 -1.67
N ILE A 95 -4.54 -10.16 -1.99
CA ILE A 95 -4.23 -10.86 -3.23
C ILE A 95 -5.04 -12.15 -3.36
N ILE A 96 -5.06 -12.99 -2.31
CA ILE A 96 -5.82 -14.25 -2.29
C ILE A 96 -7.32 -13.99 -2.47
N ARG A 97 -7.85 -12.98 -1.77
CA ARG A 97 -9.27 -12.61 -1.88
C ARG A 97 -9.64 -12.17 -3.29
N ALA A 98 -8.83 -11.33 -3.93
CA ALA A 98 -9.11 -10.88 -5.30
C ALA A 98 -9.08 -12.05 -6.29
N TYR A 99 -8.10 -12.94 -6.17
CA TYR A 99 -8.03 -14.13 -7.02
C TYR A 99 -9.28 -15.02 -6.86
N ASN A 100 -9.73 -15.26 -5.62
CA ASN A 100 -10.92 -16.07 -5.35
C ASN A 100 -12.22 -15.46 -5.91
N LEU A 101 -12.23 -14.14 -6.16
CA LEU A 101 -13.35 -13.44 -6.81
C LEU A 101 -13.20 -13.36 -8.33
N GLY A 102 -12.14 -13.94 -8.90
CA GLY A 102 -11.87 -13.96 -10.33
C GLY A 102 -11.05 -12.79 -10.85
N PHE A 103 -10.56 -11.90 -9.98
CA PHE A 103 -9.71 -10.77 -10.38
C PHE A 103 -8.24 -11.20 -10.41
N THR A 104 -7.69 -11.36 -11.61
CA THR A 104 -6.31 -11.86 -11.80
C THR A 104 -5.39 -10.83 -12.45
N TYR A 105 -5.93 -9.92 -13.28
CA TYR A 105 -5.13 -8.86 -13.90
C TYR A 105 -4.99 -7.64 -12.98
N TYR A 106 -3.84 -6.97 -13.04
CA TYR A 106 -3.53 -5.87 -12.13
C TYR A 106 -4.51 -4.69 -12.21
N HIS A 107 -5.08 -4.41 -13.39
CA HIS A 107 -6.08 -3.35 -13.54
C HIS A 107 -7.40 -3.73 -12.86
N ASP A 108 -7.87 -4.97 -13.03
CA ASP A 108 -9.09 -5.46 -12.37
C ASP A 108 -8.93 -5.46 -10.84
N VAL A 109 -7.77 -5.88 -10.36
CA VAL A 109 -7.43 -5.86 -8.94
C VAL A 109 -7.38 -4.42 -8.41
N ALA A 110 -6.78 -3.50 -9.17
CA ALA A 110 -6.72 -2.09 -8.81
C ALA A 110 -8.13 -1.47 -8.71
N ASP A 111 -9.00 -1.77 -9.67
CA ASP A 111 -10.40 -1.31 -9.65
C ASP A 111 -11.18 -1.90 -8.47
N TYR A 112 -11.02 -3.20 -8.19
CA TYR A 112 -11.69 -3.86 -7.08
C TYR A 112 -11.30 -3.28 -5.71
N PHE A 113 -10.01 -2.98 -5.51
CA PHE A 113 -9.53 -2.37 -4.26
C PHE A 113 -9.63 -0.84 -4.24
N ASP A 114 -10.14 -0.24 -5.32
CA ASP A 114 -10.17 1.22 -5.51
C ASP A 114 -8.77 1.86 -5.29
N LEU A 115 -7.73 1.21 -5.82
CA LEU A 115 -6.33 1.63 -5.72
C LEU A 115 -5.80 2.03 -7.10
N PRO A 116 -4.74 2.86 -7.18
CA PRO A 116 -4.06 3.11 -8.45
C PRO A 116 -3.41 1.83 -8.98
N GLU A 117 -3.53 1.55 -10.28
CA GLU A 117 -2.85 0.38 -10.87
C GLU A 117 -1.32 0.44 -10.72
N THR A 118 -0.76 1.65 -10.77
CA THR A 118 0.66 1.88 -10.50
C THR A 118 1.07 1.38 -9.11
N PHE A 119 0.25 1.64 -8.09
CA PHE A 119 0.47 1.16 -6.73
C PHE A 119 0.43 -0.36 -6.65
N ILE A 120 -0.55 -1.01 -7.29
CA ILE A 120 -0.62 -2.49 -7.36
C ILE A 120 0.65 -3.05 -8.00
N ARG A 121 1.09 -2.47 -9.12
CA ARG A 121 2.31 -2.92 -9.82
C ARG A 121 3.56 -2.74 -8.96
N GLU A 122 3.66 -1.66 -8.20
CA GLU A 122 4.78 -1.40 -7.28
C GLU A 122 4.77 -2.34 -6.09
N ALA A 123 3.61 -2.61 -5.49
CA ALA A 123 3.44 -3.60 -4.42
C ALA A 123 3.84 -5.00 -4.90
N ILE A 124 3.40 -5.42 -6.09
CA ILE A 124 3.78 -6.71 -6.68
C ILE A 124 5.30 -6.78 -6.93
N LYS A 125 5.93 -5.72 -7.46
CA LYS A 125 7.39 -5.66 -7.61
C LYS A 125 8.10 -5.78 -6.26
N HIS A 126 7.56 -5.14 -5.23
CA HIS A 126 8.07 -5.23 -3.87
C HIS A 126 8.01 -6.66 -3.33
N TYR A 127 6.86 -7.33 -3.42
CA TYR A 127 6.71 -8.72 -2.97
C TYR A 127 7.58 -9.69 -3.77
N LYS A 128 7.71 -9.50 -5.10
CA LYS A 128 8.65 -10.27 -5.92
C LYS A 128 10.09 -10.16 -5.44
N LYS A 129 10.52 -8.99 -5.00
CA LYS A 129 11.88 -8.77 -4.49
C LYS A 129 12.14 -9.55 -3.20
N ILE A 130 11.12 -9.75 -2.37
CA ILE A 130 11.24 -10.44 -1.08
C ILE A 130 11.06 -11.95 -1.23
N HIS A 131 10.03 -12.38 -1.96
CA HIS A 131 9.56 -13.76 -1.99
C HIS A 131 9.89 -14.49 -3.31
N GLY A 132 10.39 -13.78 -4.32
CA GLY A 132 10.51 -14.31 -5.68
C GLY A 132 9.16 -14.37 -6.39
N LEU A 133 9.06 -15.20 -7.43
CA LEU A 133 7.82 -15.34 -8.20
C LEU A 133 6.74 -16.15 -7.48
N MET A 134 7.14 -17.03 -6.56
CA MET A 134 6.27 -17.93 -5.80
C MET A 134 6.32 -17.54 -4.33
N TRP A 135 5.23 -17.02 -3.80
CA TRP A 135 5.13 -16.55 -2.43
C TRP A 135 4.26 -17.50 -1.60
N ASP A 136 4.90 -18.20 -0.67
CA ASP A 136 4.26 -19.09 0.29
C ASP A 136 3.51 -18.28 1.39
N VAL A 137 2.18 -18.50 1.50
CA VAL A 137 1.29 -17.77 2.42
C VAL A 137 0.29 -18.74 3.05
N GLY A 138 0.61 -19.26 4.23
CA GLY A 138 -0.27 -20.21 4.96
C GLY A 138 -0.54 -21.47 4.13
N ASP A 139 -1.80 -21.75 3.84
CA ASP A 139 -2.22 -22.88 2.98
C ASP A 139 -2.23 -22.55 1.49
N HIS A 140 -1.69 -21.39 1.09
CA HIS A 140 -1.68 -20.93 -0.30
C HIS A 140 -0.25 -20.68 -0.79
N VAL A 141 -0.10 -20.75 -2.11
CA VAL A 141 1.07 -20.24 -2.84
C VAL A 141 0.58 -19.23 -3.85
N ILE A 142 1.05 -18.00 -3.75
CA ILE A 142 0.73 -16.91 -4.67
C ILE A 142 1.81 -16.86 -5.75
N PHE A 143 1.41 -16.98 -7.01
CA PHE A 143 2.29 -16.71 -8.14
C PHE A 143 2.11 -15.27 -8.62
N LEU A 144 3.20 -14.51 -8.54
CA LEU A 144 3.26 -13.11 -8.94
C LEU A 144 3.75 -13.06 -10.40
N GLY A 145 2.88 -13.36 -11.36
CA GLY A 145 3.23 -13.42 -12.78
C GLY A 145 3.13 -12.09 -13.53
N ASN A 146 2.63 -12.15 -14.77
CA ASN A 146 2.04 -11.00 -15.48
C ASN A 146 0.59 -10.74 -15.02
N TYR A 147 -0.01 -11.77 -14.43
CA TYR A 147 -1.28 -11.79 -13.73
C TYR A 147 -1.07 -12.59 -12.42
N ILE A 148 -2.03 -12.50 -11.52
CA ILE A 148 -2.00 -13.17 -10.21
C ILE A 148 -2.62 -14.56 -10.36
N GLU A 149 -1.93 -15.56 -9.84
CA GLU A 149 -2.48 -16.90 -9.62
C GLU A 149 -2.30 -17.32 -8.16
N VAL A 150 -3.26 -18.08 -7.63
CA VAL A 150 -3.18 -18.60 -6.26
C VAL A 150 -3.49 -20.08 -6.27
N PHE A 151 -2.57 -20.86 -5.72
CA PHE A 151 -2.68 -22.30 -5.59
C PHE A 151 -2.93 -22.66 -4.12
N LYS A 152 -3.89 -23.55 -3.86
CA LYS A 152 -4.06 -24.12 -2.53
C LYS A 152 -3.10 -25.29 -2.38
N LYS A 153 -2.39 -25.36 -1.26
CA LYS A 153 -1.46 -26.47 -0.96
C LYS A 153 -2.27 -27.73 -0.69
N ASP A 154 -1.86 -28.85 -1.28
CA ASP A 154 -2.41 -30.15 -0.93
C ASP A 154 -2.00 -30.51 0.50
N THR A 155 -3.01 -30.65 1.36
CA THR A 155 -2.87 -31.02 2.79
C THR A 155 -2.94 -32.54 3.00
N LEU A 156 -2.96 -33.32 1.92
CA LEU A 156 -2.88 -34.77 2.01
C LEU A 156 -1.48 -35.15 2.51
N LYS A 157 -1.34 -35.28 3.84
CA LYS A 157 -0.36 -36.18 4.44
C LYS A 157 -0.45 -37.47 3.64
N ASN A 158 0.65 -37.88 3.01
CA ASN A 158 0.76 -39.21 2.44
C ASN A 158 0.40 -40.22 3.55
N ILE A 159 -0.82 -40.75 3.51
CA ILE A 159 -1.22 -41.94 4.25
C ILE A 159 -0.63 -43.09 3.45
N TYR A 160 0.67 -43.32 3.63
CA TYR A 160 1.31 -44.58 3.33
C TYR A 160 2.26 -44.84 4.50
N ASP A 161 1.69 -45.48 5.53
CA ASP A 161 2.40 -46.39 6.43
C ASP A 161 2.90 -47.60 5.62
#